data_AF-A0A847XDR2-F1
#
_entry.id   AF-A0A847XDR2-F1
#
_cell.length_a   1.000
_cell.length_b   1.000
_cell.length_c   1.000
_cell.angle_alpha   90.00
_cell.angle_beta   90.00
_cell.angle_gamma   90.00
#
_symmetry.space_group_name_H-M   'P 1'
#
loop_
_entity.id
_entity.type
_entity.pdbx_description
1 polymer ?
#
loop_
_entity_poly.entity_id
_entity_poly.type
_entity_poly.pdbx_seq_one_letter_code
_entity_poly.pdbx_strand_id
1 'polypeptide(L)'
;MLKNQGFISVISLLIMSIILISALSLSYISNLEYLILNSSKNNIQAFYAAESKIYMVLNKEKPYYDQLLSRIERYIKLGRSGKPYDYEIIIDDEDLIEGDRIDKVKLRFFIENNRKILELESSSSYGKIAKKLIAKITILNDFFEKGLPIVSENRISCDRIEEYTAYMDKIQREIKLPDQYNDIIGIDASNYDSIKIIKDLDGRTNIEFFRNNIENPIRKQILNDEYVFLIAKKNNLNPITVSVLSENDSDEVDLKGVFYIEGNFEIHSNSVINGILIINKGSLIVKPSMEFKVEGIVLLKDYIGEEIENNDNIKINYNGKLMEKCGIYLPGFIKLKIQVIKSS
;
A
#
# COMPACT_ATOMS: atom_id res chain seq x y z
N MET A 1 -48.54 -12.73 -85.99
CA MET A 1 -47.78 -11.93 -85.00
C MET A 1 -48.62 -11.81 -83.73
N LEU A 2 -48.48 -12.76 -82.80
CA LEU A 2 -49.07 -12.66 -81.46
C LEU A 2 -48.16 -11.75 -80.61
N LYS A 3 -48.74 -10.70 -80.01
CA LYS A 3 -48.03 -9.72 -79.18
C LYS A 3 -47.47 -10.40 -77.91
N ASN A 4 -46.15 -10.54 -77.82
CA ASN A 4 -45.39 -10.99 -76.63
C ASN A 4 -45.48 -10.04 -75.41
N GLN A 5 -46.45 -9.12 -75.36
CA GLN A 5 -46.57 -8.10 -74.31
C GLN A 5 -46.92 -8.70 -72.93
N GLY A 6 -47.68 -9.81 -72.89
CA GLY A 6 -48.01 -10.50 -71.63
C GLY A 6 -46.80 -11.16 -70.97
N PHE A 7 -45.87 -11.73 -71.75
CA PHE A 7 -44.67 -12.40 -71.24
C PHE A 7 -43.65 -11.40 -70.67
N ILE A 8 -43.52 -10.22 -71.29
CA ILE A 8 -42.68 -9.12 -70.80
C ILE A 8 -43.22 -8.58 -69.46
N SER A 9 -44.55 -8.46 -69.32
CA SER A 9 -45.17 -8.00 -68.06
C SER A 9 -44.94 -8.98 -66.90
N VAL A 10 -45.03 -10.30 -67.16
CA VAL A 10 -44.79 -11.34 -66.14
C VAL A 10 -43.32 -11.37 -65.72
N ILE A 11 -42.38 -11.30 -66.66
CA ILE A 11 -40.95 -11.23 -66.36
C ILE A 11 -40.62 -9.95 -65.58
N SER A 12 -41.20 -8.81 -65.95
CA SER A 12 -40.99 -7.54 -65.23
C SER A 12 -41.49 -7.61 -63.78
N LEU A 13 -42.66 -8.24 -63.53
CA LEU A 13 -43.19 -8.48 -62.19
C LEU A 13 -42.29 -9.42 -61.36
N LEU A 14 -41.75 -10.48 -61.97
CA LEU A 14 -40.83 -11.38 -61.31
C LEU A 14 -39.51 -10.68 -60.95
N ILE A 15 -38.92 -9.92 -61.87
CA ILE A 15 -37.71 -9.13 -61.62
C ILE A 15 -37.96 -8.11 -60.50
N MET A 16 -39.08 -7.39 -60.55
CA MET A 16 -39.43 -6.41 -59.53
C MET A 16 -39.66 -7.05 -58.16
N SER A 17 -40.27 -8.24 -58.12
CA SER A 17 -40.43 -9.02 -56.88
C SER A 17 -39.08 -9.44 -56.31
N ILE A 18 -38.16 -9.92 -57.15
CA ILE A 18 -36.79 -10.27 -56.73
C ILE A 18 -36.05 -9.06 -56.18
N ILE A 19 -36.17 -7.90 -56.84
CA ILE A 19 -35.56 -6.65 -56.38
C ILE A 19 -36.15 -6.21 -55.03
N LEU A 20 -37.48 -6.25 -54.86
CA LEU A 20 -38.15 -5.92 -53.61
C LEU A 20 -37.74 -6.86 -52.46
N ILE A 21 -37.69 -8.16 -52.71
CA ILE A 21 -37.24 -9.16 -51.72
C ILE A 21 -35.78 -8.88 -51.33
N SER A 22 -34.93 -8.62 -52.32
CA SER A 22 -33.51 -8.32 -52.09
C SER A 22 -33.34 -7.02 -51.30
N ALA A 23 -34.08 -5.97 -51.64
CA ALA A 23 -34.05 -4.69 -50.93
C ALA A 23 -34.55 -4.81 -49.48
N LEU A 24 -35.63 -5.55 -49.24
CA LEU A 24 -36.13 -5.85 -47.89
C LEU A 24 -35.11 -6.66 -47.09
N SER A 25 -34.48 -7.67 -47.69
CA SER A 25 -33.44 -8.46 -47.02
C SER A 25 -32.22 -7.62 -46.67
N LEU A 26 -31.80 -6.72 -47.56
CA LEU A 26 -30.66 -5.83 -47.32
C LEU A 26 -30.98 -4.85 -46.18
N SER A 27 -32.16 -4.23 -46.21
CA SER A 27 -32.61 -3.33 -45.13
C SER A 27 -32.68 -4.04 -43.79
N TYR A 28 -33.17 -5.29 -43.77
CA TYR A 28 -33.21 -6.11 -42.57
C TYR A 28 -31.80 -6.42 -42.03
N ILE A 29 -30.89 -6.88 -42.89
CA ILE A 29 -29.49 -7.18 -42.52
C ILE A 29 -28.80 -5.91 -42.00
N SER A 30 -28.93 -4.78 -42.68
CA SER A 30 -28.33 -3.51 -42.24
C SER A 30 -28.87 -3.06 -40.88
N ASN A 31 -30.16 -3.22 -40.61
CA ASN A 31 -30.73 -2.90 -39.30
C ASN A 31 -30.21 -3.85 -38.21
N LEU A 32 -30.10 -5.14 -38.51
CA LEU A 32 -29.56 -6.14 -37.59
C LEU A 32 -28.08 -5.82 -37.26
N GLU A 33 -27.26 -5.54 -38.27
CA GLU A 33 -25.88 -5.10 -38.10
C GLU A 33 -25.78 -3.83 -37.26
N TYR A 34 -26.63 -2.83 -37.54
CA TYR A 34 -26.69 -1.60 -36.75
C TYR A 34 -26.99 -1.86 -35.27
N LEU A 35 -27.96 -2.74 -34.97
CA LEU A 35 -28.29 -3.12 -33.59
C LEU A 35 -27.15 -3.87 -32.92
N ILE A 36 -26.49 -4.80 -33.61
CA ILE A 36 -25.31 -5.52 -33.08
C ILE A 36 -24.17 -4.54 -32.78
N LEU A 37 -23.85 -3.65 -33.72
CA LEU A 37 -22.77 -2.67 -33.55
C LEU A 37 -23.05 -1.73 -32.38
N ASN A 38 -24.28 -1.23 -32.26
CA ASN A 38 -24.67 -0.38 -31.15
C ASN A 38 -24.66 -1.11 -29.81
N SER A 39 -25.17 -2.34 -29.76
CA SER A 39 -25.12 -3.17 -28.55
C SER A 39 -23.67 -3.43 -28.12
N SER A 40 -22.81 -3.77 -29.07
CA SER A 40 -21.37 -3.96 -28.84
C SER A 40 -20.71 -2.69 -28.33
N LYS A 41 -20.95 -1.54 -28.98
CA LYS A 41 -20.43 -0.23 -28.54
C LYS A 41 -20.90 0.11 -27.12
N ASN A 42 -22.19 -0.03 -26.83
CA ASN A 42 -22.75 0.28 -25.51
C ASN A 42 -22.19 -0.65 -24.43
N ASN A 43 -21.99 -1.93 -24.75
CA ASN A 43 -21.38 -2.90 -23.85
C ASN A 43 -19.92 -2.56 -23.52
N ILE A 44 -19.14 -2.13 -24.52
CA ILE A 44 -17.76 -1.66 -24.34
C ILE A 44 -17.73 -0.39 -23.48
N GLN A 45 -18.62 0.57 -23.76
CA GLN A 45 -18.71 1.81 -22.98
C GLN A 45 -19.10 1.55 -21.53
N ALA A 46 -20.07 0.66 -21.29
CA ALA A 46 -20.45 0.25 -19.93
C ALA A 46 -19.25 -0.40 -19.21
N PHE A 47 -18.51 -1.29 -19.88
CA PHE A 47 -17.31 -1.89 -19.30
C PHE A 47 -16.29 -0.82 -18.85
N TYR A 48 -15.91 0.09 -19.74
CA TYR A 48 -14.95 1.15 -19.41
C TYR A 48 -15.47 2.12 -18.35
N ALA A 49 -16.77 2.40 -18.32
CA ALA A 49 -17.37 3.21 -17.25
C ALA A 49 -17.23 2.54 -15.89
N ALA A 50 -17.48 1.23 -15.79
CA ALA A 50 -17.29 0.52 -14.53
C ALA A 50 -15.81 0.44 -14.12
N GLU A 51 -14.92 0.24 -15.09
CA GLU A 51 -13.46 0.17 -14.85
C GLU A 51 -12.91 1.52 -14.39
N SER A 52 -13.34 2.61 -15.04
CA SER A 52 -12.91 3.97 -14.70
C SER A 52 -13.18 4.32 -13.23
N LYS A 53 -14.34 3.90 -12.68
CA LYS A 53 -14.68 4.10 -11.27
C LYS A 53 -13.73 3.39 -10.31
N ILE A 54 -13.29 2.18 -10.66
CA ILE A 54 -12.28 1.47 -9.86
C ILE A 54 -10.99 2.28 -9.82
N TYR A 55 -10.51 2.76 -10.97
CA TYR A 55 -9.32 3.61 -11.03
C TYR A 55 -9.50 4.95 -10.30
N MET A 56 -10.69 5.55 -10.37
CA MET A 56 -10.98 6.79 -9.65
C MET A 56 -10.92 6.60 -8.14
N VAL A 57 -11.55 5.54 -7.63
CA VAL A 57 -11.51 5.19 -6.20
C VAL A 57 -10.07 4.99 -5.69
N LEU A 58 -9.18 4.49 -6.54
CA LEU A 58 -7.80 4.19 -6.17
C LEU A 58 -6.83 5.38 -6.33
N ASN A 59 -7.13 6.35 -7.19
CA ASN A 59 -6.16 7.37 -7.59
C ASN A 59 -6.63 8.82 -7.42
N LYS A 60 -7.94 9.10 -7.38
CA LYS A 60 -8.43 10.47 -7.14
C LYS A 60 -8.36 10.80 -5.66
N GLU A 61 -7.92 12.00 -5.34
CA GLU A 61 -7.65 12.44 -3.96
C GLU A 61 -8.85 12.24 -3.03
N LYS A 62 -10.02 12.79 -3.39
CA LYS A 62 -11.23 12.75 -2.56
C LYS A 62 -11.70 11.32 -2.26
N PRO A 63 -12.02 10.44 -3.24
CA PRO A 63 -12.47 9.09 -2.92
C PRO A 63 -11.36 8.22 -2.30
N TYR A 64 -10.08 8.49 -2.60
CA TYR A 64 -8.98 7.72 -2.01
C TYR A 64 -8.73 8.12 -0.55
N TYR A 65 -8.36 9.37 -0.27
CA TYR A 65 -7.94 9.81 1.05
C TYR A 65 -9.12 9.92 2.03
N ASP A 66 -10.25 10.49 1.60
CA ASP A 66 -11.36 10.74 2.53
C ASP A 66 -12.13 9.46 2.85
N GLN A 67 -12.26 8.58 1.85
CA GLN A 67 -13.15 7.43 1.92
C GLN A 67 -12.43 6.08 1.98
N LEU A 68 -11.42 5.82 1.14
CA LEU A 68 -10.82 4.49 1.07
C LEU A 68 -9.71 4.26 2.11
N LEU A 69 -8.78 5.22 2.25
CA LEU A 69 -7.59 5.08 3.08
C LEU A 69 -7.94 4.88 4.55
N SER A 70 -8.85 5.69 5.09
CA SER A 70 -9.34 5.57 6.47
C SER A 70 -9.93 4.19 6.77
N ARG A 71 -10.61 3.57 5.79
CA ARG A 71 -11.16 2.21 5.91
C ARG A 71 -10.09 1.13 5.85
N ILE A 72 -9.09 1.31 5.01
CA ILE A 72 -7.92 0.41 4.95
C ILE A 72 -7.18 0.44 6.30
N GLU A 73 -6.85 1.62 6.81
CA GLU A 73 -6.14 1.77 8.08
C GLU A 73 -6.93 1.13 9.23
N ARG A 74 -8.24 1.38 9.29
CA ARG A 74 -9.14 0.75 10.26
C ARG A 74 -9.14 -0.77 10.14
N TYR A 75 -9.20 -1.31 8.92
CA TYR A 75 -9.15 -2.75 8.69
C TYR A 75 -7.82 -3.36 9.14
N ILE A 76 -6.70 -2.67 8.90
CA ILE A 76 -5.38 -3.13 9.35
C ILE A 76 -5.30 -3.10 10.89
N LYS A 77 -5.78 -2.04 11.55
CA LYS A 77 -5.73 -1.90 13.03
C LYS A 77 -6.67 -2.87 13.77
N LEU A 78 -7.91 -3.01 13.29
CA LEU A 78 -8.99 -3.69 14.03
C LEU A 78 -9.34 -5.08 13.48
N GLY A 79 -8.84 -5.44 12.29
CA GLY A 79 -9.17 -6.69 11.60
C GLY A 79 -10.64 -6.81 11.17
N ARG A 80 -11.43 -5.72 11.26
CA ARG A 80 -12.85 -5.69 10.91
C ARG A 80 -13.24 -4.36 10.25
N SER A 81 -14.10 -4.45 9.24
CA SER A 81 -14.83 -3.30 8.69
C SER A 81 -16.17 -3.18 9.43
N GLY A 82 -16.34 -2.14 10.24
CA GLY A 82 -17.53 -1.99 11.09
C GLY A 82 -18.75 -1.44 10.33
N LYS A 83 -19.95 -1.96 10.61
CA LYS A 83 -21.25 -1.38 10.20
C LYS A 83 -21.60 -0.11 11.00
N PRO A 84 -22.41 0.84 10.47
CA PRO A 84 -23.39 0.67 9.39
C PRO A 84 -23.12 1.36 8.03
N TYR A 85 -22.03 2.11 7.83
CA TYR A 85 -21.88 2.98 6.64
C TYR A 85 -20.69 2.67 5.70
N ASP A 86 -19.96 1.58 5.91
CA ASP A 86 -18.58 1.44 5.42
C ASP A 86 -18.36 0.45 4.26
N TYR A 87 -19.41 0.08 3.51
CA TYR A 87 -19.25 -0.83 2.36
C TYR A 87 -19.34 -0.14 1.00
N GLU A 88 -19.61 1.16 0.94
CA GLU A 88 -19.80 1.88 -0.31
C GLU A 88 -18.92 3.14 -0.33
N ILE A 89 -18.29 3.38 -1.48
CA ILE A 89 -17.63 4.63 -1.82
C ILE A 89 -18.51 5.34 -2.81
N ILE A 90 -18.83 6.60 -2.51
CA ILE A 90 -19.66 7.45 -3.36
C ILE A 90 -18.73 8.27 -4.24
N ILE A 91 -18.99 8.23 -5.54
CA ILE A 91 -18.33 9.04 -6.56
C ILE A 91 -19.25 10.22 -6.89
N ASP A 92 -18.68 11.42 -7.01
CA ASP A 92 -19.46 12.62 -7.34
C ASP A 92 -20.06 12.50 -8.76
N ASP A 93 -21.25 13.06 -8.97
CA ASP A 93 -21.94 12.95 -10.26
C ASP A 93 -21.16 13.63 -11.41
N GLU A 94 -20.42 14.70 -11.12
CA GLU A 94 -19.56 15.42 -12.09
C GLU A 94 -18.44 14.54 -12.66
N ASP A 95 -18.11 13.50 -11.91
CA ASP A 95 -17.00 12.60 -12.13
C ASP A 95 -17.45 11.33 -12.88
N LEU A 96 -18.76 11.13 -13.05
CA LEU A 96 -19.33 10.01 -13.78
C LEU A 96 -19.27 10.23 -15.30
N ILE A 97 -19.05 9.15 -16.04
CA ILE A 97 -19.13 9.18 -17.50
C ILE A 97 -20.57 9.49 -17.93
N GLU A 98 -20.71 10.38 -18.92
CA GLU A 98 -22.00 10.79 -19.45
C GLU A 98 -22.88 9.58 -19.84
N GLY A 99 -24.08 9.53 -19.29
CA GLY A 99 -25.04 8.43 -19.51
C GLY A 99 -25.01 7.33 -18.46
N ASP A 100 -24.01 7.30 -17.57
CA ASP A 100 -23.99 6.44 -16.39
C ASP A 100 -24.77 7.07 -15.22
N ARG A 101 -25.39 6.23 -14.40
CA ARG A 101 -26.24 6.66 -13.27
C ARG A 101 -25.89 5.96 -11.96
N ILE A 102 -24.87 5.11 -11.96
CA ILE A 102 -24.46 4.36 -10.78
C ILE A 102 -23.26 5.08 -10.16
N ASP A 103 -23.44 5.70 -9.01
CA ASP A 103 -22.44 6.51 -8.31
C ASP A 103 -21.64 5.71 -7.25
N LYS A 104 -22.03 4.46 -7.00
CA LYS A 104 -21.54 3.65 -5.89
C LYS A 104 -20.56 2.57 -6.32
N VAL A 105 -19.45 2.47 -5.58
CA VAL A 105 -18.53 1.33 -5.62
C VAL A 105 -18.59 0.60 -4.30
N LYS A 106 -18.93 -0.68 -4.32
CA LYS A 106 -18.96 -1.52 -3.12
C LYS A 106 -17.55 -1.99 -2.79
N LEU A 107 -17.24 -2.07 -1.50
CA LEU A 107 -15.95 -2.49 -1.00
C LEU A 107 -16.09 -3.66 -0.03
N ARG A 108 -15.14 -4.59 -0.10
CA ARG A 108 -15.05 -5.73 0.81
C ARG A 108 -13.59 -6.03 1.12
N PHE A 109 -13.31 -6.32 2.39
CA PHE A 109 -12.00 -6.76 2.83
C PHE A 109 -12.04 -8.24 3.20
N PHE A 110 -11.01 -8.99 2.81
CA PHE A 110 -10.81 -10.37 3.22
C PHE A 110 -9.33 -10.76 3.14
N ILE A 111 -9.01 -11.98 3.55
CA ILE A 111 -7.68 -12.58 3.44
C ILE A 111 -7.75 -13.68 2.38
N GLU A 112 -6.84 -13.64 1.41
CA GLU A 112 -6.68 -14.68 0.38
C GLU A 112 -5.19 -14.98 0.25
N ASN A 113 -4.80 -16.27 0.33
CA ASN A 113 -3.41 -16.71 0.28
C ASN A 113 -2.48 -15.98 1.29
N ASN A 114 -2.96 -15.77 2.52
CA ASN A 114 -2.25 -15.04 3.58
C ASN A 114 -1.97 -13.56 3.26
N ARG A 115 -2.66 -12.97 2.28
CA ARG A 115 -2.56 -11.56 1.90
C ARG A 115 -3.85 -10.83 2.15
N LYS A 116 -3.77 -9.55 2.50
CA LYS A 116 -4.97 -8.71 2.71
C LYS A 116 -5.44 -8.16 1.36
N ILE A 117 -6.66 -8.55 1.00
CA ILE A 117 -7.29 -8.17 -0.25
C ILE A 117 -8.43 -7.18 -0.01
N LEU A 118 -8.42 -6.12 -0.79
CA LEU A 118 -9.53 -5.20 -1.03
C LEU A 118 -10.22 -5.64 -2.32
N GLU A 119 -11.50 -5.92 -2.25
CA GLU A 119 -12.35 -6.15 -3.40
C GLU A 119 -13.22 -4.93 -3.64
N LEU A 120 -13.15 -4.38 -4.85
CA LEU A 120 -13.99 -3.29 -5.31
C LEU A 120 -14.97 -3.82 -6.37
N GLU A 121 -16.25 -3.71 -6.07
CA GLU A 121 -17.33 -4.03 -6.99
C GLU A 121 -17.90 -2.72 -7.55
N SER A 122 -17.70 -2.52 -8.85
CA SER A 122 -18.19 -1.36 -9.59
C SER A 122 -19.26 -1.80 -10.58
N SER A 123 -20.33 -1.02 -10.69
CA SER A 123 -21.37 -1.24 -11.70
C SER A 123 -21.58 0.03 -12.51
N SER A 124 -21.94 -0.11 -13.77
CA SER A 124 -22.25 0.98 -14.70
C SER A 124 -23.46 0.62 -15.55
N SER A 125 -24.13 1.63 -16.10
CA SER A 125 -25.20 1.45 -17.07
C SER A 125 -25.03 2.42 -18.24
N TYR A 126 -24.87 1.90 -19.46
CA TYR A 126 -24.81 2.72 -20.68
C TYR A 126 -25.78 2.18 -21.73
N GLY A 127 -26.65 3.04 -22.27
CA GLY A 127 -27.61 2.63 -23.32
C GLY A 127 -28.50 1.44 -22.93
N LYS A 128 -28.94 1.37 -21.65
CA LYS A 128 -29.69 0.25 -21.02
C LYS A 128 -28.92 -1.06 -20.85
N ILE A 129 -27.63 -1.10 -21.17
CA ILE A 129 -26.76 -2.24 -20.87
C ILE A 129 -26.06 -1.96 -19.55
N ALA A 130 -26.28 -2.83 -18.57
CA ALA A 130 -25.59 -2.79 -17.29
C ALA A 130 -24.37 -3.70 -17.31
N LYS A 131 -23.25 -3.22 -16.76
CA LYS A 131 -22.05 -4.03 -16.54
C LYS A 131 -21.59 -3.93 -15.10
N LYS A 132 -21.06 -5.04 -14.60
CA LYS A 132 -20.52 -5.17 -13.25
C LYS A 132 -19.11 -5.73 -13.33
N LEU A 133 -18.18 -5.03 -12.71
CA LEU A 133 -16.78 -5.41 -12.59
C LEU A 133 -16.43 -5.64 -11.13
N ILE A 134 -15.59 -6.63 -10.90
CA ILE A 134 -15.00 -6.91 -9.59
C ILE A 134 -13.49 -6.84 -9.75
N ALA A 135 -12.86 -5.94 -9.00
CA ALA A 135 -11.41 -5.82 -8.90
C ALA A 135 -10.91 -6.36 -7.57
N LYS A 136 -9.87 -7.20 -7.60
CA LYS A 136 -9.13 -7.62 -6.40
C LYS A 136 -7.81 -6.89 -6.32
N ILE A 137 -7.54 -6.30 -5.17
CA ILE A 137 -6.42 -5.39 -4.95
C ILE A 137 -5.68 -5.81 -3.68
N THR A 138 -4.36 -5.92 -3.72
CA THR A 138 -3.55 -6.11 -2.52
C THR A 138 -3.35 -4.80 -1.82
N ILE A 139 -3.41 -4.81 -0.50
CA ILE A 139 -3.43 -3.59 0.31
C ILE A 139 -2.03 -3.20 0.79
N LEU A 140 -1.24 -4.19 1.19
CA LEU A 140 0.05 -3.99 1.82
C LEU A 140 1.18 -4.17 0.81
N ASN A 141 2.29 -3.50 1.10
CA ASN A 141 3.53 -3.69 0.38
C ASN A 141 4.06 -5.12 0.60
N ASP A 142 4.39 -5.79 -0.51
CA ASP A 142 4.88 -7.17 -0.55
C ASP A 142 6.11 -7.43 0.37
N PHE A 143 6.94 -6.42 0.66
CA PHE A 143 8.07 -6.59 1.58
C PHE A 143 7.66 -6.91 3.01
N PHE A 144 6.46 -6.50 3.42
CA PHE A 144 5.91 -6.82 4.74
C PHE A 144 5.02 -8.06 4.70
N GLU A 145 4.34 -8.38 3.60
CA GLU A 145 3.47 -9.56 3.56
C GLU A 145 4.22 -10.90 3.44
N LYS A 146 5.46 -10.89 2.94
CA LYS A 146 6.24 -12.12 2.66
C LYS A 146 6.85 -12.79 3.89
N GLY A 147 6.76 -12.17 5.07
CA GLY A 147 7.26 -12.76 6.31
C GLY A 147 8.78 -12.87 6.41
N LEU A 148 9.51 -12.08 5.62
CA LEU A 148 10.97 -12.02 5.71
C LEU A 148 11.36 -11.19 6.94
N PRO A 149 12.14 -11.73 7.89
CA PRO A 149 12.57 -11.00 9.08
C PRO A 149 13.56 -9.88 8.75
N ILE A 150 14.40 -10.08 7.73
CA ILE A 150 15.39 -9.11 7.24
C ILE A 150 15.14 -8.88 5.76
N VAL A 151 15.04 -7.62 5.36
CA VAL A 151 14.93 -7.21 3.95
C VAL A 151 16.10 -6.29 3.63
N SER A 152 16.89 -6.69 2.65
CA SER A 152 18.05 -5.96 2.16
C SER A 152 18.29 -6.29 0.69
N GLU A 153 19.11 -5.48 0.02
CA GLU A 153 19.46 -5.69 -1.40
C GLU A 153 20.12 -7.06 -1.65
N ASN A 154 20.82 -7.61 -0.64
CA ASN A 154 21.48 -8.91 -0.72
C ASN A 154 20.53 -10.09 -0.45
N ARG A 155 19.34 -9.84 0.10
CA ARG A 155 18.40 -10.90 0.55
C ARG A 155 17.14 -11.01 -0.27
N ILE A 156 16.88 -10.02 -1.12
CA ILE A 156 15.79 -10.06 -2.09
C ILE A 156 16.30 -10.56 -3.44
N SER A 157 15.37 -11.07 -4.25
CA SER A 157 15.69 -11.50 -5.60
C SER A 157 16.12 -10.30 -6.46
N CYS A 158 17.07 -10.51 -7.37
CA CYS A 158 17.69 -9.43 -8.15
C CYS A 158 16.68 -8.56 -8.93
N ASP A 159 15.58 -9.17 -9.39
CA ASP A 159 14.47 -8.51 -10.09
C ASP A 159 13.67 -7.55 -9.20
N ARG A 160 13.86 -7.60 -7.88
CA ARG A 160 13.14 -6.77 -6.89
C ARG A 160 14.02 -5.73 -6.21
N ILE A 161 15.32 -5.69 -6.51
CA ILE A 161 16.25 -4.72 -5.94
C ILE A 161 15.79 -3.30 -6.25
N GLU A 162 15.48 -3.00 -7.52
CA GLU A 162 14.99 -1.67 -7.92
C GLU A 162 13.69 -1.27 -7.18
N GLU A 163 12.74 -2.21 -7.02
CA GLU A 163 11.49 -1.96 -6.28
C GLU A 163 11.79 -1.63 -4.81
N TYR A 164 12.73 -2.35 -4.20
CA TYR A 164 13.11 -2.15 -2.80
C TYR A 164 13.88 -0.84 -2.60
N THR A 165 14.87 -0.56 -3.45
CA THR A 165 15.65 0.67 -3.41
C THR A 165 14.72 1.88 -3.58
N ALA A 166 13.76 1.83 -4.52
CA ALA A 166 12.76 2.88 -4.71
C ALA A 166 11.82 3.04 -3.50
N TYR A 167 11.45 1.95 -2.84
CA TYR A 167 10.68 1.99 -1.61
C TYR A 167 11.44 2.67 -0.46
N MET A 168 12.70 2.30 -0.27
CA MET A 168 13.57 2.89 0.75
C MET A 168 13.86 4.38 0.47
N ASP A 169 14.02 4.77 -0.80
CA ASP A 169 14.13 6.18 -1.22
C ASP A 169 12.84 6.97 -0.98
N LYS A 170 11.69 6.31 -1.12
CA LYS A 170 10.40 6.92 -0.76
C LYS A 170 10.32 7.16 0.76
N ILE A 171 10.67 6.17 1.58
CA ILE A 171 10.71 6.34 3.04
C ILE A 171 11.64 7.52 3.39
N GLN A 172 12.87 7.54 2.88
CA GLN A 172 13.83 8.60 3.19
C GLN A 172 13.30 10.01 2.87
N ARG A 173 12.60 10.17 1.74
CA ARG A 173 12.05 11.47 1.31
C ARG A 173 10.80 11.88 2.07
N GLU A 174 9.91 10.92 2.35
CA GLU A 174 8.55 11.20 2.82
C GLU A 174 8.34 10.93 4.31
N ILE A 175 9.30 10.31 5.01
CA ILE A 175 9.14 9.99 6.43
C ILE A 175 8.98 11.26 7.27
N LYS A 176 7.88 11.27 8.01
CA LYS A 176 7.45 12.33 8.92
C LYS A 176 6.90 11.68 10.18
N LEU A 177 6.91 12.44 11.27
CA LEU A 177 6.23 12.00 12.48
C LEU A 177 4.73 11.85 12.17
N PRO A 178 4.09 10.78 12.66
CA PRO A 178 2.66 10.61 12.49
C PRO A 178 1.90 11.75 13.19
N ASP A 179 0.84 12.25 12.57
CA ASP A 179 -0.08 13.21 13.20
C ASP A 179 -0.68 12.57 14.45
N GLN A 180 -0.71 13.29 15.58
CA GLN A 180 -1.01 12.79 16.94
C GLN A 180 -2.00 11.59 16.97
N TYR A 181 -1.46 10.38 17.06
CA TYR A 181 -2.22 9.20 17.44
C TYR A 181 -1.96 8.93 18.92
N ASN A 182 -3.03 8.73 19.69
CA ASN A 182 -2.97 8.49 21.14
C ASN A 182 -2.13 7.26 21.54
N ASP A 183 -1.74 6.42 20.58
CA ASP A 183 -1.07 5.14 20.82
C ASP A 183 0.44 5.15 20.47
N ILE A 184 0.97 6.25 19.91
CA ILE A 184 2.37 6.35 19.48
C ILE A 184 3.00 7.71 19.81
N ILE A 185 4.18 7.70 20.41
CA ILE A 185 5.00 8.87 20.71
C ILE A 185 5.94 9.12 19.52
N GLY A 186 5.74 10.24 18.84
CA GLY A 186 6.65 10.71 17.81
C GLY A 186 7.91 11.36 18.40
N ILE A 187 9.08 10.90 17.99
CA ILE A 187 10.38 11.39 18.46
C ILE A 187 11.22 11.83 17.27
N ASP A 188 11.33 13.14 17.08
CA ASP A 188 12.22 13.71 16.08
C ASP A 188 13.62 13.90 16.67
N ALA A 189 14.52 13.02 16.25
CA ALA A 189 15.95 13.05 16.53
C ALA A 189 16.75 13.62 15.36
N SER A 190 16.11 14.36 14.45
CA SER A 190 16.79 14.94 13.30
C SER A 190 17.81 16.01 13.71
N ASN A 191 18.95 16.06 13.01
CA ASN A 191 20.04 17.02 13.20
C ASN A 191 20.79 16.95 14.55
N TYR A 192 20.63 15.87 15.31
CA TYR A 192 21.50 15.55 16.42
C TYR A 192 22.71 14.73 15.94
N ASP A 193 23.77 14.70 16.75
CA ASP A 193 24.97 13.92 16.46
C ASP A 193 24.86 12.51 17.05
N SER A 194 24.34 12.43 18.27
CA SER A 194 24.15 11.18 18.99
C SER A 194 22.87 11.21 19.81
N ILE A 195 22.20 10.06 19.89
CA ILE A 195 21.01 9.84 20.71
C ILE A 195 21.30 8.63 21.58
N LYS A 196 21.04 8.75 22.88
CA LYS A 196 21.15 7.64 23.82
C LYS A 196 19.77 7.31 24.37
N ILE A 197 19.36 6.06 24.22
CA ILE A 197 18.16 5.50 24.84
C ILE A 197 18.66 4.73 26.07
N ILE A 198 18.38 5.25 27.25
CA ILE A 198 18.94 4.79 28.52
C ILE A 198 17.80 4.27 29.39
N LYS A 199 17.90 3.04 29.88
CA LYS A 199 17.05 2.54 30.96
C LYS A 199 17.68 2.89 32.31
N ASP A 200 17.01 3.75 33.07
CA ASP A 200 17.42 4.18 34.40
C ASP A 200 17.25 3.06 35.44
N LEU A 201 17.91 3.20 36.59
CA LEU A 201 17.71 2.33 37.76
C LEU A 201 16.26 2.24 38.25
N ASP A 202 15.46 3.28 38.02
CA ASP A 202 14.02 3.30 38.35
C ASP A 202 13.16 2.47 37.36
N GLY A 203 13.78 1.83 36.37
CA GLY A 203 13.12 1.08 35.30
C GLY A 203 12.51 1.94 34.19
N ARG A 204 12.60 3.27 34.31
CA ARG A 204 12.14 4.23 33.30
C ARG A 204 13.13 4.33 32.15
N THR A 205 12.65 4.50 30.92
CA THR A 205 13.52 4.70 29.75
C THR A 205 13.54 6.17 29.36
N ASN A 206 14.74 6.74 29.28
CA ASN A 206 14.99 8.12 28.89
C ASN A 206 15.70 8.17 27.54
N ILE A 207 15.41 9.21 26.77
CA ILE A 207 16.14 9.54 25.55
C ILE A 207 16.89 10.85 25.76
N GLU A 208 18.20 10.79 25.58
CA GLU A 208 19.12 11.91 25.66
C GLU A 208 19.65 12.28 24.28
N PHE A 209 19.61 13.57 23.94
CA PHE A 209 19.98 14.07 22.63
C PHE A 209 21.24 14.95 22.70
N PHE A 210 22.25 14.64 21.91
CA PHE A 210 23.56 15.31 21.91
C PHE A 210 23.84 15.95 20.56
N ARG A 211 24.46 17.14 20.57
CA ARG A 211 24.88 17.87 19.36
C ARG A 211 26.15 18.66 19.65
N ASN A 212 26.95 18.91 18.61
CA ASN A 212 28.20 19.65 18.61
C ASN A 212 29.22 19.11 19.63
N ASN A 213 29.24 17.79 19.85
CA ASN A 213 30.12 17.12 20.83
C ASN A 213 30.04 17.69 22.27
N ILE A 214 28.89 18.26 22.65
CA ILE A 214 28.66 18.73 24.02
C ILE A 214 28.45 17.50 24.93
N GLU A 215 29.10 17.49 26.09
CA GLU A 215 29.01 16.37 27.07
C GLU A 215 27.62 16.26 27.71
N ASN A 216 26.95 17.39 27.91
CA ASN A 216 25.60 17.43 28.48
C ASN A 216 24.53 17.32 27.39
N PRO A 217 23.46 16.54 27.61
CA PRO A 217 22.38 16.42 26.64
C PRO A 217 21.60 17.73 26.52
N ILE A 218 21.32 18.10 25.28
CA ILE A 218 20.58 19.33 24.93
C ILE A 218 19.10 19.17 25.25
N ARG A 219 18.60 17.94 25.15
CA ARG A 219 17.23 17.57 25.43
C ARG A 219 17.22 16.22 26.14
N LYS A 220 16.29 16.06 27.08
CA LYS A 220 15.91 14.78 27.65
C LYS A 220 14.42 14.57 27.45
N GLN A 221 14.02 13.33 27.17
CA GLN A 221 12.62 12.95 27.06
C GLN A 221 12.41 11.59 27.72
N ILE A 222 11.42 11.50 28.59
CA ILE A 222 11.04 10.24 29.23
C ILE A 222 10.10 9.49 28.27
N LEU A 223 10.35 8.20 28.08
CA LEU A 223 9.45 7.29 27.40
C LEU A 223 8.47 6.70 28.42
N ASN A 224 7.19 6.79 28.10
CA ASN A 224 6.17 5.97 28.73
C ASN A 224 6.04 4.66 27.91
N ASP A 225 5.41 3.62 28.44
CA ASP A 225 5.22 2.28 27.82
C ASP A 225 4.46 2.25 26.46
N GLU A 226 4.36 3.37 25.78
CA GLU A 226 3.74 3.57 24.48
C GLU A 226 4.68 3.17 23.33
N TYR A 227 4.11 3.00 22.13
CA TYR A 227 4.92 2.75 20.94
C TYR A 227 5.68 4.03 20.56
N VAL A 228 6.90 3.89 20.09
CA VAL A 228 7.79 5.00 19.70
C VAL A 228 7.89 5.04 18.19
N PHE A 229 7.80 6.24 17.61
CA PHE A 229 8.17 6.51 16.23
C PHE A 229 9.40 7.42 16.21
N LEU A 230 10.58 6.82 16.17
CA LEU A 230 11.87 7.52 16.17
C LEU A 230 12.32 7.81 14.73
N ILE A 231 12.60 9.08 14.43
CA ILE A 231 13.28 9.50 13.21
C ILE A 231 14.62 10.11 13.58
N ALA A 232 15.70 9.37 13.31
CA ALA A 232 17.08 9.80 13.51
C ALA A 232 17.74 10.01 12.14
N LYS A 233 17.76 11.25 11.66
CA LYS A 233 18.40 11.61 10.38
C LYS A 233 19.19 12.90 10.45
N LYS A 234 20.24 13.02 9.65
CA LYS A 234 21.09 14.21 9.63
C LYS A 234 21.33 14.67 8.21
N ASN A 235 21.21 15.97 7.98
CA ASN A 235 21.47 16.57 6.66
C ASN A 235 22.98 16.72 6.33
N ASN A 236 23.87 16.38 7.26
CA ASN A 236 25.32 16.52 7.12
C ASN A 236 25.98 15.17 6.80
N LEU A 237 27.24 15.20 6.34
CA LEU A 237 28.03 14.03 5.95
C LEU A 237 28.31 13.02 7.08
N ASN A 238 28.19 13.42 8.35
CA ASN A 238 28.47 12.53 9.47
C ASN A 238 27.22 11.73 9.84
N PRO A 239 27.28 10.38 9.88
CA PRO A 239 26.15 9.55 10.28
C PRO A 239 25.75 9.85 11.72
N ILE A 240 24.46 9.73 12.00
CA ILE A 240 23.95 9.83 13.37
C ILE A 240 24.22 8.51 14.10
N THR A 241 24.53 8.56 15.39
CA THR A 241 24.65 7.35 16.22
C THR A 241 23.51 7.30 17.22
N VAL A 242 22.70 6.24 17.16
CA VAL A 242 21.69 5.94 18.17
C VAL A 242 22.20 4.78 19.01
N SER A 243 22.34 4.98 20.32
CA SER A 243 22.86 3.96 21.25
C SER A 243 21.80 3.54 22.25
N VAL A 244 21.66 2.23 22.50
CA VAL A 244 20.78 1.67 23.54
C VAL A 244 21.63 1.18 24.71
N LEU A 245 21.31 1.68 25.90
CA LEU A 245 22.07 1.54 27.13
C LEU A 245 21.13 1.25 28.31
N SER A 246 21.66 0.62 29.33
CA SER A 246 21.03 0.44 30.64
C SER A 246 22.02 0.86 31.72
N GLU A 247 21.56 1.55 32.76
CA GLU A 247 22.38 1.86 33.94
C GLU A 247 22.70 0.61 34.77
N ASN A 248 21.91 -0.45 34.60
CA ASN A 248 22.14 -1.77 35.16
C ASN A 248 22.42 -2.76 34.02
N ASP A 249 23.64 -3.28 33.95
CA ASP A 249 24.10 -4.19 32.88
C ASP A 249 23.28 -5.49 32.76
N SER A 250 22.52 -5.84 33.80
CA SER A 250 21.64 -7.03 33.81
C SER A 250 20.24 -6.76 33.26
N ASP A 251 19.83 -5.50 33.14
CA ASP A 251 18.48 -5.16 32.71
C ASP A 251 18.35 -5.19 31.18
N GLU A 252 17.22 -5.76 30.73
CA GLU A 252 16.82 -5.76 29.33
C GLU A 252 16.05 -4.46 28.99
N VAL A 253 16.41 -3.81 27.90
CA VAL A 253 15.73 -2.62 27.36
C VAL A 253 14.67 -3.06 26.33
N ASP A 254 13.39 -2.97 26.67
CA ASP A 254 12.26 -3.26 25.76
C ASP A 254 11.79 -1.97 25.08
N LEU A 255 11.89 -1.94 23.75
CA LEU A 255 11.49 -0.82 22.91
C LEU A 255 10.41 -1.27 21.93
N LYS A 256 9.35 -0.48 21.77
CA LYS A 256 8.20 -0.82 20.91
C LYS A 256 8.05 0.25 19.83
N GLY A 257 7.84 -0.13 18.58
CA GLY A 257 7.49 0.82 17.51
C GLY A 257 8.38 0.81 16.27
N VAL A 258 8.58 1.99 15.68
CA VAL A 258 9.31 2.19 14.43
C VAL A 258 10.56 3.01 14.70
N PHE A 259 11.72 2.47 14.34
CA PHE A 259 13.02 3.10 14.51
C PHE A 259 13.64 3.34 13.14
N TYR A 260 13.57 4.57 12.63
CA TYR A 260 14.21 4.97 11.39
C TYR A 260 15.52 5.69 11.68
N ILE A 261 16.64 5.12 11.23
CA ILE A 261 17.98 5.58 11.54
C ILE A 261 18.78 5.72 10.24
N GLU A 262 19.19 6.96 9.92
CA GLU A 262 20.18 7.26 8.86
C GLU A 262 21.59 7.34 9.46
N GLY A 263 22.17 6.18 9.78
CA GLY A 263 23.46 6.06 10.44
C GLY A 263 23.60 4.79 11.27
N ASN A 264 24.36 4.86 12.35
CA ASN A 264 24.74 3.70 13.15
C ASN A 264 23.75 3.48 14.30
N PHE A 265 23.44 2.20 14.54
CA PHE A 265 22.66 1.76 15.69
C PHE A 265 23.52 0.87 16.59
N GLU A 266 23.78 1.33 17.81
CA GLU A 266 24.71 0.71 18.76
C GLU A 266 23.96 0.12 19.96
N ILE A 267 24.16 -1.17 20.23
CA ILE A 267 23.56 -1.88 21.36
C ILE A 267 24.64 -2.16 22.39
N HIS A 268 24.49 -1.55 23.56
CA HIS A 268 25.44 -1.67 24.66
C HIS A 268 24.89 -2.46 25.86
N SER A 269 23.61 -2.81 25.83
CA SER A 269 22.90 -3.58 26.85
C SER A 269 21.94 -4.56 26.18
N ASN A 270 21.54 -5.63 26.87
CA ASN A 270 20.54 -6.57 26.35
C ASN A 270 19.27 -5.80 25.97
N SER A 271 18.79 -5.97 24.74
CA SER A 271 17.73 -5.12 24.20
C SER A 271 16.80 -5.88 23.27
N VAL A 272 15.51 -5.53 23.30
CA VAL A 272 14.48 -6.09 22.42
C VAL A 272 13.73 -4.96 21.74
N ILE A 273 13.61 -5.03 20.41
CA ILE A 273 12.75 -4.15 19.62
C ILE A 273 11.55 -4.92 19.12
N ASN A 274 10.37 -4.54 19.61
CA ASN A 274 9.08 -5.02 19.15
C ASN A 274 8.54 -4.07 18.06
N GLY A 275 8.85 -4.33 16.80
CA GLY A 275 8.40 -3.52 15.68
C GLY A 275 9.37 -3.45 14.51
N ILE A 276 9.45 -2.27 13.88
CA ILE A 276 10.16 -2.08 12.62
C ILE A 276 11.46 -1.32 12.87
N LEU A 277 12.59 -1.93 12.53
CA LEU A 277 13.90 -1.28 12.55
C LEU A 277 14.33 -0.99 11.11
N ILE A 278 14.67 0.26 10.82
CA ILE A 278 15.11 0.69 9.50
C ILE A 278 16.48 1.33 9.65
N ILE A 279 17.49 0.73 9.05
CA ILE A 279 18.86 1.25 9.02
C ILE A 279 19.19 1.63 7.58
N ASN A 280 19.53 2.89 7.38
CA ASN A 280 19.90 3.46 6.09
C ASN A 280 21.30 4.08 6.20
N LYS A 281 22.22 3.71 5.30
CA LYS A 281 23.59 4.28 5.24
C LYS A 281 24.36 4.19 6.55
N GLY A 282 24.39 3.01 7.16
CA GLY A 282 25.10 2.79 8.41
C GLY A 282 25.10 1.34 8.85
N SER A 283 25.42 1.11 10.12
CA SER A 283 25.69 -0.22 10.66
C SER A 283 24.89 -0.52 11.92
N LEU A 284 24.71 -1.82 12.20
CA LEU A 284 24.20 -2.32 13.48
C LEU A 284 25.39 -2.90 14.25
N ILE A 285 25.72 -2.29 15.39
CA ILE A 285 26.86 -2.68 16.21
C ILE A 285 26.34 -3.17 17.55
N VAL A 286 26.53 -4.44 17.84
CA VAL A 286 26.13 -5.05 19.12
C VAL A 286 27.39 -5.41 19.90
N LYS A 287 27.47 -4.98 21.17
CA LYS A 287 28.60 -5.36 22.03
C LYS A 287 28.68 -6.90 22.16
N PRO A 288 29.88 -7.51 22.12
CA PRO A 288 30.02 -8.97 22.10
C PRO A 288 29.38 -9.74 23.26
N SER A 289 29.18 -9.10 24.41
CA SER A 289 28.59 -9.70 25.62
C SER A 289 27.07 -9.48 25.74
N MET A 290 26.44 -8.87 24.74
CA MET A 290 25.05 -8.43 24.80
C MET A 290 24.21 -9.14 23.74
N GLU A 291 22.95 -9.42 24.05
CA GLU A 291 21.98 -10.00 23.14
C GLU A 291 21.01 -8.92 22.63
N PHE A 292 20.81 -8.88 21.32
CA PHE A 292 19.87 -7.99 20.66
C PHE A 292 18.80 -8.78 19.93
N LYS A 293 17.53 -8.51 20.22
CA LYS A 293 16.40 -9.17 19.54
C LYS A 293 15.51 -8.16 18.83
N VAL A 294 15.01 -8.53 17.66
CA VAL A 294 13.96 -7.80 16.96
C VAL A 294 12.79 -8.75 16.71
N GLU A 295 11.66 -8.46 17.34
CA GLU A 295 10.38 -9.11 17.08
C GLU A 295 9.59 -8.24 16.09
N GLY A 296 9.80 -8.49 14.80
CA GLY A 296 9.23 -7.67 13.74
C GLY A 296 9.99 -7.76 12.41
N ILE A 297 10.47 -6.64 11.88
CA ILE A 297 11.21 -6.63 10.60
C ILE A 297 12.37 -5.65 10.67
N VAL A 298 13.47 -6.01 10.01
CA VAL A 298 14.61 -5.13 9.78
C VAL A 298 14.72 -4.81 8.30
N LEU A 299 14.68 -3.52 7.97
CA LEU A 299 14.86 -3.00 6.62
C LEU A 299 16.23 -2.33 6.52
N LEU A 300 17.07 -2.82 5.61
CA LEU A 300 18.44 -2.34 5.44
C LEU A 300 18.63 -1.74 4.05
N LYS A 301 19.21 -0.54 3.96
CA LYS A 301 19.69 0.06 2.71
C LYS A 301 21.09 0.63 2.93
N ASP A 302 21.99 0.43 1.96
CA ASP A 302 23.38 0.88 2.04
C ASP A 302 24.05 0.47 3.35
N TYR A 303 23.78 -0.76 3.81
CA TYR A 303 24.25 -1.26 5.10
C TYR A 303 25.76 -1.49 5.08
N ILE A 304 26.45 -1.00 6.11
CA ILE A 304 27.90 -1.04 6.22
C ILE A 304 28.26 -2.00 7.36
N GLY A 305 28.75 -3.19 7.04
CA GLY A 305 29.17 -4.16 8.06
C GLY A 305 28.99 -5.59 7.61
N GLU A 306 29.27 -6.52 8.52
CA GLU A 306 28.99 -7.93 8.31
C GLU A 306 27.49 -8.20 8.29
N GLU A 307 27.08 -9.23 7.54
CA GLU A 307 25.67 -9.63 7.50
C GLU A 307 25.17 -9.93 8.91
N ILE A 308 24.01 -9.35 9.26
CA ILE A 308 23.42 -9.43 10.61
C ILE A 308 23.26 -10.89 11.07
N GLU A 309 22.96 -11.81 10.15
CA GLU A 309 22.77 -13.24 10.44
C GLU A 309 24.05 -13.96 10.89
N ASN A 310 25.23 -13.42 10.59
CA ASN A 310 26.50 -14.01 11.02
C ASN A 310 26.80 -13.69 12.49
N ASN A 311 26.02 -12.82 13.12
CA ASN A 311 26.21 -12.43 14.50
C ASN A 311 25.23 -13.18 15.41
N ASP A 312 25.72 -14.19 16.12
CA ASP A 312 24.93 -15.03 17.05
C ASP A 312 24.21 -14.22 18.14
N ASN A 313 24.71 -13.01 18.43
CA ASN A 313 24.11 -12.11 19.42
C ASN A 313 22.87 -11.39 18.90
N ILE A 314 22.55 -11.49 17.61
CA ILE A 314 21.42 -10.81 16.98
C ILE A 314 20.36 -11.84 16.55
N LYS A 315 19.15 -11.71 17.09
CA LYS A 315 18.02 -12.59 16.74
C LYS A 315 16.88 -11.77 16.16
N ILE A 316 16.44 -12.10 14.96
CA ILE A 316 15.37 -11.37 14.27
C ILE A 316 14.25 -12.34 13.91
N ASN A 317 13.10 -12.17 14.52
CA ASN A 317 11.92 -13.00 14.32
C ASN A 317 10.81 -12.17 13.67
N TYR A 318 10.20 -12.70 12.60
CA TYR A 318 9.13 -11.99 11.92
C TYR A 318 7.81 -12.02 12.71
N ASN A 319 7.20 -10.86 12.93
CA ASN A 319 5.89 -10.73 13.59
C ASN A 319 4.92 -9.84 12.81
N GLY A 320 4.07 -10.46 11.98
CA GLY A 320 3.14 -9.74 11.11
C GLY A 320 2.11 -8.87 11.85
N LYS A 321 1.70 -9.22 13.07
CA LYS A 321 0.77 -8.38 13.85
C LYS A 321 1.42 -7.06 14.27
N LEU A 322 2.70 -7.11 14.65
CA LEU A 322 3.47 -5.90 14.97
C LEU A 322 3.74 -5.06 13.71
N MET A 323 3.96 -5.70 12.56
CA MET A 323 4.13 -5.00 11.28
C MET A 323 2.89 -4.21 10.90
N GLU A 324 1.72 -4.79 11.11
CA GLU A 324 0.45 -4.12 10.84
C GLU A 324 0.20 -2.95 11.78
N LYS A 325 0.56 -3.08 13.06
CA LYS A 325 0.39 -2.02 14.06
C LYS A 325 1.35 -0.85 13.84
N CYS A 326 2.62 -1.13 13.54
CA CYS A 326 3.67 -0.13 13.40
C CYS A 326 3.76 0.41 11.96
N GLY A 327 3.53 -0.45 10.96
CA GLY A 327 3.76 -0.16 9.55
C GLY A 327 2.79 0.84 8.95
N ILE A 328 1.55 0.98 9.47
CA ILE A 328 0.58 1.97 8.97
C ILE A 328 1.17 3.40 8.97
N TYR A 329 2.08 3.69 9.90
CA TYR A 329 2.73 5.00 10.02
C TYR A 329 3.88 5.20 9.03
N LEU A 330 4.30 4.17 8.28
CA LEU A 330 5.37 4.27 7.29
C LEU A 330 4.85 4.65 5.90
N PRO A 331 5.52 5.61 5.23
CA PRO A 331 5.22 5.93 3.84
C PRO A 331 5.34 4.69 2.94
N GLY A 332 4.29 4.39 2.17
CA GLY A 332 4.30 3.27 1.22
C GLY A 332 4.14 1.88 1.84
N PHE A 333 3.79 1.77 3.11
CA PHE A 333 3.36 0.50 3.72
C PHE A 333 2.03 0.02 3.13
N ILE A 334 1.06 0.94 3.03
CA ILE A 334 -0.17 0.74 2.24
C ILE A 334 0.21 1.01 0.78
N LYS A 335 0.20 -0.03 -0.05
CA LYS A 335 0.53 0.01 -1.47
C LYS A 335 -0.51 -0.78 -2.25
N LEU A 336 -1.50 -0.08 -2.79
CA LEU A 336 -2.57 -0.70 -3.56
C LEU A 336 -2.06 -1.20 -4.90
N LYS A 337 -2.26 -2.50 -5.19
CA LYS A 337 -1.92 -3.10 -6.49
C LYS A 337 -3.07 -3.98 -6.96
N ILE A 338 -3.65 -3.62 -8.12
CA ILE A 338 -4.70 -4.41 -8.77
C ILE A 338 -4.08 -5.72 -9.22
N GLN A 339 -4.63 -6.85 -8.76
CA GLN A 339 -4.24 -8.18 -9.23
C GLN A 339 -5.05 -8.62 -10.44
N VAL A 340 -6.36 -8.35 -10.41
CA VAL A 340 -7.27 -8.76 -11.48
C VAL A 340 -8.51 -7.87 -11.47
N ILE A 341 -9.04 -7.62 -12.67
CA ILE A 341 -10.37 -7.07 -12.90
C ILE A 341 -11.13 -8.10 -13.72
N LYS A 342 -12.30 -8.53 -13.23
CA LYS A 342 -13.16 -9.48 -13.96
C LYS A 342 -14.54 -8.88 -14.16
N SER A 343 -15.10 -9.07 -15.36
CA SER A 343 -16.54 -8.88 -15.58
C SER A 343 -17.27 -10.02 -14.90
N SER A 344 -18.27 -9.68 -14.10
CA SER A 344 -19.30 -10.63 -13.65
C SER A 344 -20.37 -10.81 -14.73
#